data_AF-A0A1F9QFY4-F1
#
_entry.id   AF-A0A1F9QFY4-F1
#
_cell.length_a   1.000
_cell.length_b   1.000
_cell.length_c   1.000
_cell.angle_alpha   90.00
_cell.angle_beta   90.00
_cell.angle_gamma   90.00
#
_symmetry.space_group_name_H-M   'P 1'
#
loop_
_entity.id
_entity.type
_entity.pdbx_description
1 polymer ?
#
loop_
_entity_poly.entity_id
_entity_poly.type
_entity_poly.pdbx_seq_one_letter_code
_entity_poly.pdbx_strand_id
1 'polypeptide(L)'
;MLTAFAVHGFFDLKIDAKGDLEVDYHHSVEDVGLVLGQAFSKALENKKQIVRFGDSCVPMDEALSRVTIDLSNRPYLIYNFPHDLRAKGQFNVELAKEFFQALCIQGAFNLHINSYYGTNEHHVLESIFKAFGRSLHMASRINEKISGALSTKGTF
;
A
#
# COMPACT_ATOMS: atom_id res chain seq x y z
N MET A 1 9.58 1.69 -7.19
CA MET A 1 8.35 1.70 -6.36
C MET A 1 8.57 1.12 -4.96
N LEU A 2 8.83 -0.18 -4.79
CA LEU A 2 8.96 -0.80 -3.46
C LEU A 2 10.11 -0.24 -2.60
N THR A 3 11.23 0.16 -3.22
CA THR A 3 12.31 0.88 -2.52
C THR A 3 11.83 2.20 -1.91
N ALA A 4 11.05 2.99 -2.66
CA ALA A 4 10.49 4.25 -2.17
C ALA A 4 9.50 4.00 -1.02
N PHE A 5 8.63 3.00 -1.18
CA PHE A 5 7.75 2.54 -0.09
C PHE A 5 8.54 2.22 1.19
N ALA A 6 9.62 1.43 1.08
CA ALA A 6 10.44 1.01 2.21
C ALA A 6 11.14 2.20 2.89
N VAL A 7 11.77 3.08 2.11
CA VAL A 7 12.45 4.29 2.61
C VAL A 7 11.48 5.22 3.33
N HIS A 8 10.32 5.51 2.75
CA HIS A 8 9.38 6.46 3.32
C HIS A 8 8.49 5.88 4.42
N GLY A 9 8.39 4.55 4.50
CA GLY A 9 7.72 3.83 5.59
C GLY A 9 8.65 3.34 6.70
N PHE A 10 9.96 3.53 6.58
CA PHE A 10 10.96 3.01 7.50
C PHE A 10 10.89 1.48 7.66
N PHE A 11 10.65 0.76 6.56
CA PHE A 11 10.59 -0.70 6.55
C PHE A 11 11.90 -1.29 6.06
N ASP A 12 12.43 -2.26 6.80
CA ASP A 12 13.47 -3.15 6.29
C ASP A 12 12.81 -4.20 5.38
N LEU A 13 13.00 -4.05 4.07
CA LEU A 13 12.34 -4.88 3.07
C LEU A 13 13.37 -5.68 2.27
N LYS A 14 13.23 -7.01 2.30
CA LYS A 14 13.94 -7.93 1.41
C LYS A 14 12.93 -8.77 0.65
N ILE A 15 13.00 -8.69 -0.68
CA ILE A 15 12.13 -9.44 -1.60
C ILE A 15 13.03 -10.16 -2.61
N ASP A 16 12.67 -11.42 -2.87
CA ASP A 16 13.23 -12.22 -3.96
C ASP A 16 12.05 -12.82 -4.73
N ALA A 17 12.04 -12.68 -6.05
CA ALA A 17 10.94 -13.12 -6.90
C ALA A 17 11.49 -13.64 -8.22
N LYS A 18 10.99 -14.81 -8.63
CA LYS A 18 11.25 -15.40 -9.94
C LYS A 18 9.90 -15.81 -10.53
N GLY A 19 9.49 -15.13 -11.59
CA GLY A 19 8.26 -15.42 -12.30
C GLY A 19 8.47 -15.57 -13.81
N ASP A 20 7.36 -15.74 -14.50
CA ASP A 20 7.18 -16.04 -15.92
C ASP A 20 7.12 -14.77 -16.78
N LEU A 21 8.17 -13.94 -16.72
CA LEU A 21 8.22 -12.63 -17.38
C LEU A 21 8.12 -12.68 -18.91
N GLU A 22 8.35 -13.85 -19.51
CA GLU A 22 8.12 -14.11 -20.92
C GLU A 22 6.64 -14.13 -21.32
N VAL A 23 5.72 -14.34 -20.38
CA VAL A 23 4.27 -14.25 -20.58
C VAL A 23 3.85 -12.79 -20.46
N ASP A 24 3.95 -12.24 -19.24
CA ASP A 24 3.81 -10.83 -18.91
C ASP A 24 4.34 -10.55 -17.49
N TYR A 25 4.10 -9.34 -16.97
CA TYR A 25 4.49 -8.96 -15.61
C TYR A 25 3.40 -9.20 -14.56
N HIS A 26 2.19 -9.63 -14.95
CA HIS A 26 1.01 -9.66 -14.09
C HIS A 26 1.19 -10.62 -12.92
N HIS A 27 1.48 -11.89 -13.19
CA HIS A 27 1.63 -12.91 -12.14
C HIS A 27 2.72 -12.53 -11.15
N SER A 28 3.88 -12.09 -11.65
CA SER A 28 5.01 -11.69 -10.81
C SER A 28 4.66 -10.51 -9.88
N VAL A 29 3.93 -9.51 -10.40
CA VAL A 29 3.55 -8.32 -9.62
C VAL A 29 2.44 -8.65 -8.62
N GLU A 30 1.43 -9.43 -9.02
CA GLU A 30 0.36 -9.90 -8.15
C GLU A 30 0.90 -10.74 -7.00
N ASP A 31 1.74 -11.73 -7.29
CA ASP A 31 2.33 -12.64 -6.30
C ASP A 31 3.20 -11.92 -5.28
N VAL A 32 3.99 -10.92 -5.72
CA VAL A 32 4.72 -10.05 -4.80
C VAL A 32 3.77 -9.27 -3.90
N GLY A 33 2.64 -8.79 -4.43
CA GLY A 33 1.57 -8.17 -3.64
C GLY A 33 0.99 -9.12 -2.60
N LEU A 34 0.65 -10.36 -2.99
CA LEU A 34 0.11 -11.39 -2.11
C LEU A 34 1.07 -11.70 -0.95
N VAL A 35 2.32 -12.03 -1.26
CA VAL A 35 3.34 -12.41 -0.27
C VAL A 35 3.65 -11.25 0.66
N LEU A 36 3.73 -10.02 0.14
CA LEU A 36 3.98 -8.85 0.98
C LEU A 36 2.79 -8.54 1.90
N GLY A 37 1.55 -8.70 1.43
CA GLY A 37 0.36 -8.60 2.26
C GLY A 37 0.36 -9.62 3.40
N GLN A 38 0.69 -10.88 3.11
CA GLN A 38 0.84 -11.94 4.13
C GLN A 38 1.93 -11.59 5.16
N ALA A 39 3.07 -11.07 4.70
CA ALA A 39 4.17 -10.64 5.57
C ALA A 39 3.73 -9.54 6.53
N PHE A 40 2.98 -8.52 6.06
CA PHE A 40 2.43 -7.49 6.94
C PHE A 40 1.37 -8.01 7.90
N SER A 41 0.47 -8.87 7.44
CA SER A 41 -0.53 -9.50 8.30
C SER A 41 0.13 -10.27 9.45
N LYS A 42 1.19 -11.04 9.13
CA LYS A 42 1.98 -11.78 10.12
C LYS A 42 2.80 -10.86 11.03
N ALA A 43 3.39 -9.79 10.52
CA ALA A 43 4.15 -8.84 11.33
C ALA A 43 3.26 -8.05 12.30
N LEU A 44 2.01 -7.78 11.92
CA LEU A 44 1.04 -7.07 12.72
C LEU A 44 0.24 -7.98 13.65
N GLU A 45 0.10 -9.26 13.33
CA GLU A 45 -0.59 -10.35 14.05
C GLU A 45 -1.73 -9.87 14.98
N ASN A 46 -1.40 -9.60 16.24
CA ASN A 46 -2.39 -9.26 17.27
C ASN A 46 -2.94 -7.83 17.16
N LYS A 47 -2.33 -6.97 16.33
CA LYS A 47 -2.65 -5.55 16.12
C LYS A 47 -2.83 -4.80 17.44
N LYS A 48 -2.18 -5.26 18.50
CA LYS A 48 -2.34 -4.69 19.85
C LYS A 48 -1.61 -3.37 19.92
N GLN A 49 -2.28 -2.37 20.48
CA GLN A 49 -1.71 -1.05 20.76
C GLN A 49 -1.27 -0.26 19.52
N ILE A 50 -1.64 -0.69 18.31
CA ILE A 50 -1.33 0.10 17.11
C ILE A 50 -2.30 1.28 16.97
N VAL A 51 -1.84 2.36 16.34
CA VAL A 51 -2.68 3.52 15.98
C VAL A 51 -3.83 3.16 15.03
N ARG A 52 -3.72 2.02 14.32
CA ARG A 52 -4.71 1.39 13.42
C ARG A 52 -4.96 2.15 12.12
N PHE A 53 -5.08 3.47 12.20
CA PHE A 53 -5.35 4.34 11.07
C PHE A 53 -4.09 5.07 10.63
N GLY A 54 -3.92 5.20 9.32
CA GLY A 54 -2.84 5.98 8.73
C GLY A 54 -3.37 6.80 7.56
N ASP A 55 -2.86 8.02 7.43
CA ASP A 55 -3.23 8.94 6.37
C ASP A 55 -2.04 9.80 5.98
N SER A 56 -1.70 9.84 4.71
CA SER A 56 -0.65 10.70 4.20
C SER A 56 -0.97 11.20 2.80
N CYS A 57 -0.59 12.45 2.54
CA CYS A 57 -0.66 13.09 1.25
C CYS A 57 0.77 13.47 0.84
N VAL A 58 1.23 12.96 -0.30
CA VAL A 58 2.63 13.09 -0.74
C VAL A 58 2.67 13.58 -2.19
N PRO A 59 3.44 14.64 -2.49
CA PRO A 59 3.67 15.07 -3.85
C PRO A 59 4.86 14.34 -4.49
N MET A 60 4.91 14.37 -5.82
CA MET A 60 6.13 14.18 -6.60
C MET A 60 6.05 15.07 -7.83
N ASP A 61 6.89 16.09 -7.87
CA ASP A 61 6.81 17.19 -8.84
C ASP A 61 5.36 17.71 -9.00
N GLU A 62 4.74 17.53 -10.16
CA GLU A 62 3.38 18.00 -10.44
C GLU A 62 2.29 17.03 -9.96
N ALA A 63 2.63 15.84 -9.48
CA ALA A 63 1.69 14.84 -8.99
C ALA A 63 1.40 14.99 -7.49
N LEU A 64 0.17 14.68 -7.07
CA LEU A 64 -0.22 14.62 -5.66
C LEU A 64 -1.14 13.42 -5.40
N SER A 65 -0.75 12.59 -4.42
CA SER A 65 -1.51 11.40 -4.02
C SER A 65 -1.74 11.34 -2.53
N ARG A 66 -2.95 10.95 -2.13
CA ARG A 66 -3.31 10.63 -0.75
C ARG A 66 -3.59 9.15 -0.59
N VAL A 67 -3.03 8.55 0.45
CA VAL A 67 -3.27 7.16 0.83
C VAL A 67 -3.77 7.10 2.26
N THR A 68 -4.94 6.52 2.46
CA THR A 68 -5.53 6.26 3.77
C THR A 68 -5.69 4.76 3.99
N ILE A 69 -5.33 4.28 5.18
CA ILE A 69 -5.37 2.86 5.55
C ILE A 69 -6.06 2.67 6.91
N ASP A 70 -6.88 1.62 7.02
CA ASP A 70 -7.43 1.09 8.27
C ASP A 70 -7.05 -0.40 8.39
N LEU A 71 -6.18 -0.70 9.36
CA LEU A 71 -5.71 -2.06 9.69
C LEU A 71 -6.82 -2.88 10.38
N SER A 72 -7.84 -3.22 9.60
CA SER A 72 -9.20 -3.48 10.09
C SER A 72 -9.69 -4.92 10.03
N ASN A 73 -8.89 -5.85 9.50
CA ASN A 73 -9.32 -7.21 9.13
C ASN A 73 -10.43 -7.25 8.06
N ARG A 74 -10.69 -6.13 7.38
CA ARG A 74 -11.65 -6.05 6.28
C ARG A 74 -10.93 -5.61 5.00
N PRO A 75 -10.58 -6.55 4.11
CA PRO A 75 -9.88 -6.22 2.88
C PRO A 75 -10.81 -5.43 1.96
N TYR A 76 -10.32 -4.27 1.49
CA TYR A 76 -11.02 -3.46 0.51
C TYR A 76 -10.06 -2.47 -0.14
N LEU A 77 -10.21 -2.24 -1.45
CA LEU A 77 -9.41 -1.28 -2.20
C LEU A 77 -10.32 -0.25 -2.88
N ILE A 78 -10.01 1.03 -2.67
CA ILE A 78 -10.37 2.10 -3.59
C ILE A 78 -9.10 2.59 -4.27
N TYR A 79 -9.11 2.65 -5.59
CA TYR A 79 -7.97 3.10 -6.38
C TYR A 79 -8.42 4.10 -7.45
N ASN A 80 -8.24 5.38 -7.15
CA ASN A 80 -8.57 6.49 -8.04
C ASN A 80 -7.28 7.08 -8.62
N PHE A 81 -7.18 7.04 -9.95
CA PHE A 81 -6.03 7.52 -10.71
C PHE A 81 -6.48 8.56 -11.74
N PRO A 82 -5.65 9.56 -12.11
CA PRO A 82 -6.02 10.55 -13.11
C PRO A 82 -6.39 9.89 -14.45
N HIS A 83 -7.59 10.17 -14.95
CA HIS A 83 -8.17 9.51 -16.13
C HIS A 83 -7.45 9.83 -17.45
N ASP A 84 -6.79 10.99 -17.52
CA ASP A 84 -6.04 11.42 -18.71
C ASP A 84 -4.68 10.73 -18.85
N LEU A 85 -4.22 10.03 -17.81
CA LEU A 85 -2.97 9.28 -17.85
C LEU A 85 -3.22 7.87 -18.38
N ARG A 86 -2.47 7.52 -19.43
CA ARG A 86 -2.47 6.18 -20.01
C ARG A 86 -1.37 5.34 -19.39
N ALA A 87 -1.62 4.05 -19.24
CA ALA A 87 -0.62 3.05 -18.87
C ALA A 87 0.59 3.10 -19.83
N LYS A 88 1.78 3.31 -19.30
CA LYS A 88 3.04 3.34 -20.04
C LYS A 88 4.12 2.56 -19.28
N GLY A 89 5.04 1.95 -20.03
CA GLY A 89 6.17 1.21 -19.47
C GLY A 89 5.81 -0.19 -18.96
N GLN A 90 6.82 -0.87 -18.42
CA GLN A 90 6.72 -2.27 -17.97
C GLN A 90 5.95 -2.41 -16.64
N PHE A 91 6.10 -1.45 -15.73
CA PHE A 91 5.29 -1.33 -14.53
C PHE A 91 4.46 -0.06 -14.64
N ASN A 92 3.14 -0.23 -14.71
CA ASN A 92 2.18 0.83 -15.03
C ASN A 92 1.03 0.87 -14.01
N VAL A 93 0.07 1.76 -14.22
CA VAL A 93 -1.12 1.96 -13.36
C VAL A 93 -1.96 0.70 -13.16
N GLU A 94 -2.08 -0.16 -14.17
CA GLU A 94 -2.90 -1.38 -14.10
C GLU A 94 -2.23 -2.40 -13.19
N LEU A 95 -0.93 -2.66 -13.41
CA LEU A 95 -0.14 -3.55 -12.56
C LEU A 95 -0.04 -3.05 -11.12
N ALA A 96 0.08 -1.73 -10.92
CA ALA A 96 0.06 -1.15 -9.59
C ALA A 96 -1.28 -1.40 -8.87
N LYS A 97 -2.40 -1.30 -9.58
CA LYS A 97 -3.72 -1.59 -9.02
C LYS A 97 -3.84 -3.06 -8.62
N GLU A 98 -3.42 -4.00 -9.46
CA GLU A 98 -3.43 -5.44 -9.14
C GLU A 98 -2.52 -5.76 -7.95
N PHE A 99 -1.32 -5.17 -7.89
CA PHE A 99 -0.45 -5.26 -6.73
C PHE A 99 -1.15 -4.81 -5.43
N PHE A 100 -1.79 -3.63 -5.43
CA PHE A 100 -2.48 -3.12 -4.24
C PHE A 100 -3.72 -3.95 -3.87
N GLN A 101 -4.42 -4.51 -4.87
CA GLN A 101 -5.57 -5.38 -4.67
C GLN A 101 -5.14 -6.68 -3.97
N ALA A 102 -4.12 -7.35 -4.50
CA ALA A 102 -3.53 -8.55 -3.90
C ALA A 102 -3.03 -8.29 -2.48
N LEU A 103 -2.28 -7.19 -2.31
CA LEU A 103 -1.69 -6.80 -1.04
C LEU A 103 -2.74 -6.48 0.04
N CYS A 104 -3.81 -5.74 -0.26
CA CYS A 104 -4.83 -5.42 0.74
C CYS A 104 -5.70 -6.63 1.11
N ILE A 105 -5.94 -7.55 0.15
CA ILE A 105 -6.62 -8.82 0.40
C ILE A 105 -5.83 -9.64 1.42
N GLN A 106 -4.56 -9.92 1.13
CA GLN A 106 -3.72 -10.76 2.00
C GLN A 106 -3.31 -10.07 3.29
N GLY A 107 -3.15 -8.75 3.27
CA GLY A 107 -2.89 -7.93 4.46
C GLY A 107 -4.10 -7.73 5.37
N ALA A 108 -5.30 -8.08 4.89
CA ALA A 108 -6.57 -7.90 5.60
C ALA A 108 -6.75 -6.47 6.16
N PHE A 109 -6.65 -5.48 5.28
CA PHE A 109 -6.87 -4.08 5.63
C PHE A 109 -7.61 -3.32 4.53
N ASN A 110 -8.22 -2.21 4.93
CA ASN A 110 -8.94 -1.33 4.03
C ASN A 110 -7.97 -0.24 3.57
N LEU A 111 -7.85 -0.06 2.25
CA LEU A 111 -6.88 0.82 1.61
C LEU A 111 -7.59 1.70 0.59
N HIS A 112 -7.45 3.02 0.72
CA HIS A 112 -7.91 3.97 -0.29
C HIS A 112 -6.72 4.75 -0.82
N ILE A 113 -6.58 4.76 -2.13
CA ILE A 113 -5.56 5.47 -2.88
C ILE A 113 -6.29 6.47 -3.78
N ASN A 114 -6.01 7.76 -3.57
CA ASN A 114 -6.58 8.85 -4.35
C ASN A 114 -5.46 9.74 -4.88
N SER A 115 -5.19 9.63 -6.17
CA SER A 115 -4.32 10.57 -6.88
C SER A 115 -5.14 11.72 -7.43
N TYR A 116 -4.95 12.91 -6.87
CA TYR A 116 -5.75 14.09 -7.19
C TYR A 116 -5.45 14.62 -8.58
N TYR A 117 -4.17 14.67 -8.94
CA TYR A 117 -3.67 15.17 -10.20
C TYR A 117 -2.22 14.71 -10.44
N GLY A 118 -1.79 14.85 -11.69
CA GLY A 118 -0.45 14.55 -12.18
C GLY A 118 -0.47 14.42 -13.70
N THR A 119 0.66 14.66 -14.36
CA THR A 119 0.79 14.58 -15.83
C THR A 119 1.81 13.54 -16.29
N ASN A 120 2.60 13.02 -15.36
CA ASN A 120 3.53 11.94 -15.54
C ASN A 120 3.12 10.73 -14.69
N GLU A 121 2.89 9.59 -15.34
CA GLU A 121 2.49 8.35 -14.66
C GLU A 121 3.50 7.89 -13.61
N HIS A 122 4.80 8.02 -13.89
CA HIS A 122 5.85 7.66 -12.94
C HIS A 122 5.77 8.51 -11.66
N HIS A 123 5.53 9.82 -11.81
CA HIS A 123 5.41 10.73 -10.67
C HIS A 123 4.20 10.36 -9.81
N VAL A 124 3.05 10.08 -10.43
CA VAL A 124 1.84 9.66 -9.72
C VAL A 124 2.02 8.30 -9.03
N LEU A 125 2.62 7.32 -9.70
CA LEU A 125 2.88 6.02 -9.08
C LEU A 125 3.83 6.15 -7.90
N GLU A 126 4.94 6.88 -8.06
CA GLU A 126 5.90 7.03 -6.97
C GLU A 126 5.32 7.83 -5.80
N SER A 127 4.50 8.88 -6.03
CA SER A 127 3.78 9.57 -4.95
C SER A 127 2.82 8.64 -4.20
N ILE A 128 2.12 7.74 -4.89
CA ILE A 128 1.29 6.69 -4.25
C ILE A 128 2.14 5.80 -3.36
N PHE A 129 3.25 5.23 -3.86
CA PHE A 129 4.07 4.30 -3.07
C PHE A 129 4.74 4.98 -1.86
N LYS A 130 5.16 6.25 -2.00
CA LYS A 130 5.67 7.05 -0.88
C LYS A 130 4.60 7.30 0.17
N ALA A 131 3.40 7.70 -0.26
CA ALA A 131 2.26 7.91 0.63
C ALA A 131 1.84 6.60 1.31
N PHE A 132 1.79 5.49 0.58
CA PHE A 132 1.48 4.18 1.15
C PHE A 132 2.48 3.78 2.25
N GLY A 133 3.79 3.96 2.02
CA GLY A 133 4.81 3.71 3.03
C GLY A 133 4.57 4.51 4.31
N ARG A 134 4.35 5.82 4.18
CA ARG A 134 4.07 6.71 5.31
C ARG A 134 2.78 6.34 6.05
N SER A 135 1.70 6.08 5.32
CA SER A 135 0.40 5.75 5.91
C SER A 135 0.45 4.42 6.66
N LEU A 136 1.07 3.40 6.08
CA LEU A 136 1.24 2.11 6.76
C LEU A 136 2.16 2.23 7.98
N HIS A 137 3.24 3.02 7.89
CA HIS A 137 4.10 3.31 9.04
C HIS A 137 3.28 3.94 10.18
N MET A 138 2.51 4.99 9.90
CA MET A 138 1.67 5.65 10.90
C MET A 138 0.64 4.69 11.52
N ALA A 139 -0.07 3.91 10.69
CA ALA A 139 -1.09 2.97 11.16
C ALA A 139 -0.53 1.86 12.05
N SER A 140 0.71 1.43 11.79
CA SER A 140 1.39 0.35 12.52
C SER A 140 2.15 0.82 13.75
N ARG A 141 2.23 2.13 14.02
CA ARG A 141 2.90 2.64 15.23
C ARG A 141 2.23 2.16 16.50
N ILE A 142 3.04 1.73 17.45
CA ILE A 142 2.61 1.49 18.82
C ILE A 142 2.29 2.82 19.50
N ASN A 143 1.16 2.86 20.20
CA ASN A 143 0.73 3.95 21.07
C ASN A 143 0.34 3.38 22.44
N GLU A 144 1.13 3.72 23.46
CA GLU A 144 0.97 3.21 24.83
C GLU A 144 -0.36 3.61 25.49
N LYS A 145 -1.03 4.65 24.98
CA LYS A 145 -2.37 5.04 25.46
C LYS A 145 -3.47 4.08 25.00
N ILE A 146 -3.18 3.22 24.02
CA ILE A 146 -4.11 2.21 23.52
C ILE A 146 -3.90 0.92 24.31
N SER A 147 -4.96 0.46 24.95
CA SER A 147 -5.01 -0.87 25.59
C SER A 147 -5.78 -1.83 24.70
N GLY A 148 -5.16 -2.97 24.36
CA GLY A 148 -5.79 -3.98 23.51
C GLY A 148 -6.02 -3.53 22.07
N ALA A 149 -7.22 -3.82 21.55
CA ALA A 149 -7.62 -3.46 20.19
C ALA A 149 -8.28 -2.08 20.15
N LEU A 150 -7.83 -1.20 19.25
CA LEU A 150 -8.49 0.08 18.99
C LEU A 150 -9.76 -0.13 18.16
N SER A 151 -10.78 -0.75 18.77
CA SER A 151 -12.05 -1.11 18.13
C SER A 151 -13.18 -1.09 19.14
N THR A 152 -14.32 -0.51 18.77
CA THR A 152 -15.54 -0.52 19.61
C THR A 152 -16.11 -1.91 19.82
N LYS A 153 -15.74 -2.90 18.97
CA LYS A 153 -16.11 -4.31 19.12
C LYS A 153 -15.20 -5.08 20.10
N GLY A 154 -14.15 -4.45 20.63
CA GLY A 154 -13.14 -5.09 21.47
C GLY A 154 -12.18 -6.04 20.72
N THR A 155 -12.40 -6.24 19.42
CA THR A 155 -11.61 -7.09 18.52
C THR A 155 -11.47 -6.43 17.14
N PHE A 156 -10.47 -6.85 16.36
CA PHE A 156 -10.25 -6.38 15.00
C PHE A 156 -11.04 -7.18 13.98
#